data_AF-A0A2D9TR11-F1
#
_entry.id   AF-A0A2D9TR11-F1
#
_cell.length_a   1.000
_cell.length_b   1.000
_cell.length_c   1.000
_cell.angle_alpha   90.00
_cell.angle_beta   90.00
_cell.angle_gamma   90.00
#
_symmetry.space_group_name_H-M   'P 1'
#
loop_
_entity.id
_entity.type
_entity.pdbx_description
1 polymer ?
#
loop_
_entity_poly.entity_id
_entity_poly.type
_entity_poly.pdbx_seq_one_letter_code
_entity_poly.pdbx_strand_id
1 'polypeptide(L)'
;MKKIPGIKLFAAASLGLNLLGLNLAYAGSADDKRFLDSYKSSFMDSCIEFSGGEQFKSTCSCVLDDVIKNFSVADLKEGSKVSKYIENVAMDKCQK
;
A
#
# COMPACT_ATOMS: atom_id res chain seq x y z
N MET A 1 -61.60 -5.09 13.10
CA MET A 1 -61.53 -6.16 14.13
C MET A 1 -60.49 -7.20 13.72
N LYS A 2 -60.02 -8.05 14.66
CA LYS A 2 -59.29 -9.33 14.50
C LYS A 2 -57.87 -9.35 13.85
N LYS A 3 -56.88 -9.57 14.73
CA LYS A 3 -55.65 -10.40 14.58
C LYS A 3 -56.02 -11.91 14.49
N ILE A 4 -55.23 -12.91 14.06
CA ILE A 4 -53.91 -13.12 13.40
C ILE A 4 -54.13 -14.27 12.34
N PRO A 5 -53.17 -15.07 11.73
CA PRO A 5 -51.70 -15.20 11.78
C PRO A 5 -51.03 -14.39 10.62
N GLY A 6 -50.06 -14.81 9.77
CA GLY A 6 -49.32 -16.06 9.44
C GLY A 6 -48.99 -16.07 7.92
N ILE A 7 -48.01 -16.75 7.32
CA ILE A 7 -46.89 -17.66 7.71
C ILE A 7 -45.57 -17.05 7.18
N LYS A 8 -44.40 -17.45 7.71
CA LYS A 8 -43.09 -17.02 7.19
C LYS A 8 -42.74 -17.69 5.85
N LEU A 9 -42.35 -16.92 4.82
CA LEU A 9 -41.26 -17.33 3.91
C LEU A 9 -40.66 -16.14 3.14
N PHE A 10 -39.62 -15.51 3.69
CA PHE A 10 -38.79 -14.57 2.92
C PHE A 10 -37.77 -15.36 2.09
N ALA A 11 -38.19 -15.78 0.89
CA ALA A 11 -37.30 -16.35 -0.12
C ALA A 11 -36.43 -15.25 -0.75
N ALA A 12 -35.43 -14.77 0.00
CA ALA A 12 -34.45 -13.81 -0.48
C ALA A 12 -33.48 -14.48 -1.47
N ALA A 13 -33.84 -14.44 -2.76
CA ALA A 13 -33.00 -14.84 -3.89
C ALA A 13 -32.94 -13.69 -4.91
N SER A 14 -32.54 -12.50 -4.45
CA SER A 14 -32.18 -11.40 -5.36
C SER A 14 -31.04 -11.84 -6.28
N LEU A 15 -31.12 -11.44 -7.55
CA LEU A 15 -30.12 -11.71 -8.58
C LEU A 15 -28.84 -10.89 -8.32
N GLY A 16 -28.14 -11.22 -7.24
CA GLY A 16 -26.80 -10.76 -6.96
C GLY A 16 -25.87 -11.38 -7.97
N LEU A 17 -25.58 -10.64 -9.05
CA LEU A 17 -24.47 -10.92 -9.95
C LEU A 17 -23.20 -10.93 -9.11
N ASN A 18 -22.80 -12.12 -8.68
CA ASN A 18 -21.57 -12.31 -7.94
C ASN A 18 -20.43 -12.07 -8.93
N LEU A 19 -20.00 -10.82 -8.98
CA LEU A 19 -18.70 -10.44 -9.50
C LEU A 19 -17.69 -11.35 -8.81
N LEU A 20 -17.24 -12.35 -9.57
CA LEU A 20 -16.14 -13.22 -9.22
C LEU A 20 -15.06 -12.34 -8.62
N GLY A 21 -14.76 -12.56 -7.34
CA GLY A 21 -13.74 -11.81 -6.65
C GLY A 21 -12.41 -12.12 -7.32
N LEU A 22 -12.05 -11.29 -8.30
CA LEU A 22 -10.71 -11.24 -8.88
C LEU A 22 -9.78 -10.88 -7.74
N ASN A 23 -9.34 -11.93 -7.05
CA ASN A 23 -8.02 -12.01 -6.48
C ASN A 23 -7.08 -11.89 -7.67
N LEU A 24 -6.91 -10.66 -8.13
CA LEU A 24 -5.89 -10.24 -9.06
C LEU A 24 -4.57 -10.36 -8.29
N ALA A 25 -4.16 -11.60 -8.06
CA ALA A 25 -2.92 -11.96 -7.44
C ALA A 25 -1.84 -11.33 -8.30
N TYR A 26 -1.34 -10.18 -7.84
CA TYR A 26 -0.48 -9.31 -8.62
C TYR A 26 0.87 -10.00 -8.73
N ALA A 27 1.00 -10.85 -9.75
CA ALA A 27 2.22 -11.45 -10.20
C ALA A 27 3.09 -10.33 -10.75
N GLY A 28 3.73 -9.59 -9.83
CA GLY A 28 4.56 -8.43 -10.15
C GLY A 28 5.57 -8.83 -11.21
N SER A 29 5.60 -8.07 -12.30
CA SER A 29 6.39 -8.38 -13.48
C SER A 29 7.87 -8.52 -13.11
N ALA A 30 8.66 -9.21 -13.94
CA ALA A 30 10.12 -9.23 -13.76
C ALA A 30 10.68 -7.80 -13.67
N ASP A 31 10.08 -6.87 -14.42
CA ASP A 31 10.34 -5.44 -14.44
C ASP A 31 9.88 -4.70 -13.17
N ASP A 32 8.77 -5.11 -12.54
CA ASP A 32 8.31 -4.55 -11.26
C ASP A 32 9.22 -4.97 -10.11
N LYS A 33 9.69 -6.23 -10.11
CA LYS A 33 10.70 -6.69 -9.15
C LYS A 33 12.02 -5.95 -9.36
N ARG A 34 12.53 -5.87 -10.59
CA ARG A 34 13.76 -5.12 -10.93
C ARG A 34 13.65 -3.66 -10.51
N PHE A 35 12.54 -3.01 -10.83
CA PHE A 35 12.27 -1.63 -10.40
C PHE A 35 12.30 -1.50 -8.87
N LEU A 36 11.62 -2.40 -8.13
CA LEU A 36 11.58 -2.33 -6.67
C LEU A 36 12.96 -2.57 -6.03
N ASP A 37 13.75 -3.50 -6.57
CA ASP A 37 15.11 -3.76 -6.10
C ASP A 37 16.02 -2.53 -6.33
N SER A 38 15.95 -1.91 -7.52
CA SER A 38 16.69 -0.68 -7.83
C SER A 38 16.22 0.51 -6.99
N TYR A 39 14.90 0.70 -6.85
CA TYR A 39 14.29 1.77 -6.05
C TYR A 39 14.77 1.72 -4.60
N LYS A 40 14.83 0.52 -4.00
CA LYS A 40 15.32 0.33 -2.63
C LYS A 40 16.79 0.76 -2.46
N SER A 41 17.68 0.42 -3.40
CA SER A 41 19.08 0.86 -3.33
C SER A 41 19.15 2.38 -3.44
N SER A 42 18.67 2.95 -4.55
CA SER A 42 18.76 4.38 -4.81
C SER A 42 18.09 5.21 -3.72
N PHE A 43 16.99 4.72 -3.11
CA PHE A 43 16.38 5.37 -1.95
C PHE A 43 17.31 5.37 -0.73
N MET A 44 17.89 4.22 -0.36
CA MET A 44 18.81 4.14 0.78
C MET A 44 20.04 5.02 0.57
N ASP A 45 20.66 4.92 -0.60
CA ASP A 45 21.87 5.64 -0.97
C ASP A 45 21.62 7.17 -0.89
N SER A 46 20.56 7.65 -1.57
CA SER A 46 20.17 9.07 -1.52
C SER A 46 19.73 9.54 -0.14
N CYS A 47 18.95 8.75 0.60
CA CYS A 47 18.49 9.14 1.94
C CYS A 47 19.65 9.28 2.93
N ILE A 48 20.62 8.37 2.88
CA ILE A 48 21.83 8.43 3.70
C ILE A 48 22.68 9.66 3.33
N GLU A 49 22.85 9.94 2.04
CA GLU A 49 23.59 11.11 1.56
C GLU A 49 22.91 12.43 1.99
N PHE A 50 21.63 12.62 1.65
CA PHE A 50 20.89 13.85 1.98
C PHE A 50 20.67 14.07 3.48
N SER A 51 20.60 13.00 4.30
CA SER A 51 20.53 13.14 5.75
C SER A 51 21.88 13.50 6.38
N GLY A 52 23.01 13.29 5.68
CA GLY A 52 24.35 13.64 6.13
C GLY A 52 25.19 12.48 6.69
N GLY A 53 24.89 11.22 6.32
CA GLY A 53 25.78 10.08 6.55
C GLY A 53 25.14 8.81 7.12
N GLU A 54 25.95 7.75 7.19
CA GLU A 54 25.59 6.38 7.60
C GLU A 54 24.90 6.28 8.98
N GLN A 55 25.09 7.26 9.87
CA GLN A 55 24.37 7.33 11.14
C GLN A 55 22.84 7.38 10.97
N PHE A 56 22.35 7.85 9.81
CA PHE A 56 20.92 7.90 9.49
C PHE A 56 20.39 6.64 8.79
N LYS A 57 21.22 5.61 8.53
CA LYS A 57 20.83 4.35 7.87
C LYS A 57 19.59 3.69 8.52
N SER A 58 19.46 3.77 9.85
CA SER A 58 18.30 3.24 10.58
C SER A 58 17.00 3.98 10.25
N THR A 59 17.03 5.31 10.28
CA THR A 59 15.89 6.17 9.88
C THR A 59 15.54 5.96 8.41
N CYS A 60 16.53 5.93 7.51
CA CYS A 60 16.31 5.69 6.09
C CYS A 60 15.68 4.31 5.80
N SER A 61 16.12 3.25 6.51
CA SER A 61 15.50 1.92 6.38
C SER A 61 14.05 1.93 6.86
N CYS A 62 13.76 2.60 7.98
CA CYS A 62 12.40 2.75 8.51
C CYS A 62 11.48 3.50 7.51
N VAL A 63 11.97 4.60 6.91
CA VAL A 63 11.22 5.35 5.90
C VAL A 63 10.98 4.51 4.66
N LEU A 64 11.99 3.77 4.17
CA LEU A 64 11.85 2.88 3.02
C LEU A 64 10.82 1.77 3.29
N ASP A 65 10.86 1.12 4.45
CA ASP A 65 9.95 0.04 4.82
C ASP A 65 8.50 0.53 4.99
N ASP A 66 8.28 1.75 5.51
CA ASP A 66 6.95 2.37 5.56
C ASP A 66 6.48 2.75 4.15
N VAL A 67 7.34 3.32 3.28
CA VAL A 67 7.00 3.66 1.89
C VAL A 67 6.59 2.42 1.07
N ILE A 68 7.40 1.36 1.03
CA ILE A 68 7.08 0.14 0.24
C ILE A 68 5.88 -0.64 0.78
N LYS A 69 5.44 -0.35 2.01
CA LYS A 69 4.26 -0.94 2.65
C LYS A 69 2.98 -0.14 2.38
N ASN A 70 3.08 1.17 2.15
CA ASN A 70 1.93 2.05 1.93
C ASN A 70 1.64 2.33 0.43
N PHE A 71 2.60 2.09 -0.48
CA PHE A 71 2.47 2.41 -1.91
C PHE A 71 2.60 1.20 -2.84
N SER A 72 1.87 1.21 -3.95
CA SER A 72 2.03 0.23 -5.03
C SER A 72 3.25 0.55 -5.89
N VAL A 73 3.77 -0.43 -6.63
CA VAL A 73 4.86 -0.20 -7.59
C VAL A 73 4.49 0.84 -8.66
N ALA A 74 3.20 1.00 -8.99
CA ALA A 74 2.74 2.06 -9.88
C ALA A 74 2.84 3.45 -9.24
N ASP A 75 2.50 3.59 -7.96
CA ASP A 75 2.67 4.86 -7.22
C ASP A 75 4.15 5.21 -7.00
N LEU A 76 5.00 4.21 -6.74
CA LEU A 76 6.45 4.38 -6.65
C LEU A 76 7.06 4.84 -8.00
N LYS A 77 6.48 4.41 -9.14
CA LYS A 77 6.85 4.88 -10.49
C LYS A 77 6.33 6.29 -10.80
N GLU A 78 5.21 6.71 -10.21
CA GLU A 78 4.67 8.07 -10.34
C GLU A 78 5.42 9.09 -9.44
N GLY A 79 5.86 8.66 -8.25
CA GLY A 79 6.66 9.43 -7.29
C GLY A 79 5.91 10.57 -6.57
N SER A 80 4.97 11.25 -7.24
CA SER A 80 4.38 12.52 -6.78
C SER A 80 3.70 12.45 -5.39
N LYS A 81 3.05 11.31 -5.10
CA LYS A 81 2.40 11.03 -3.82
C LYS A 81 3.41 10.58 -2.75
N VAL A 82 4.49 9.93 -3.19
CA VAL A 82 5.48 9.28 -2.33
C VAL A 82 6.40 10.31 -1.67
N SER A 83 6.93 11.29 -2.42
CA SER A 83 7.74 12.38 -1.86
C SER A 83 6.99 13.12 -0.76
N LYS A 84 5.74 13.50 -1.02
CA LYS A 84 4.88 14.19 -0.04
C LYS A 84 4.61 13.34 1.21
N TYR A 85 4.48 12.02 1.06
CA TYR A 85 4.31 11.12 2.20
C TYR A 85 5.60 10.97 3.02
N ILE A 86 6.76 10.92 2.36
CA ILE A 86 8.06 10.92 3.05
C ILE A 86 8.19 12.18 3.91
N GLU A 87 8.03 13.34 3.29
CA GLU A 87 8.14 14.67 3.90
C GLU A 87 7.19 14.90 5.08
N ASN A 88 5.93 14.45 4.99
CA ASN A 88 4.86 14.82 5.93
C ASN A 88 4.38 13.68 6.85
N VAL A 89 4.91 12.45 6.71
CA VAL A 89 4.44 11.27 7.46
C VAL A 89 5.57 10.31 7.83
N ALA A 90 6.40 9.90 6.87
CA ALA A 90 7.37 8.83 7.13
C ALA A 90 8.57 9.33 7.96
N MET A 91 9.05 10.55 7.71
CA MET A 91 10.13 11.14 8.51
C MET A 91 9.74 11.25 10.00
N ASP A 92 8.57 11.83 10.30
CA ASP A 92 8.04 11.98 11.67
C ASP A 92 7.87 10.65 12.43
N LYS A 93 7.58 9.55 11.72
CA LYS A 93 7.51 8.19 12.33
C LYS A 93 8.89 7.60 12.65
N CYS A 94 9.90 7.96 11.87
CA CYS A 94 11.19 7.28 11.78
C CYS A 94 12.38 8.07 12.34
N GLN A 95 12.21 9.37 12.62
CA GLN A 95 13.11 10.14 13.48
C GLN A 95 12.86 9.74 14.95
N LYS A 96 13.90 9.21 15.60
CA LYS A 96 13.93 8.79 17.01
C LYS A 96 15.33 8.94 17.57
#